data_AF-A0A1X4HYA0-F1
#
_entry.id   AF-A0A1X4HYA0-F1
#
_cell.length_a   1.000
_cell.length_b   1.000
_cell.length_c   1.000
_cell.angle_alpha   90.00
_cell.angle_beta   90.00
_cell.angle_gamma   90.00
#
_symmetry.space_group_name_H-M   'P 1'
#
loop_
_entity.id
_entity.type
_entity.pdbx_description
1 polymer ?
#
loop_
_entity_poly.entity_id
_entity_poly.type
_entity_poly.pdbx_seq_one_letter_code
_entity_poly.pdbx_strand_id
1 'polypeptide(L)'
;MTTAPSTPTDEAPKPPAPAPAKSAWAGLRPLVLRLHFYAGVLVAPFLLVAALTGLLYAASFQAEKIVYDHELTVPVGDRKLPVSEQVAAAREARPEGTVSAVRPSPEADATTRVMLSGIPGVDPDHTLAVFVDPYTAKVRGELEQYGSSGALPLRTWIDEFHRDLHLGEPGRLYSEFAASWLWVIAGGGVVLWFSRRRALRKLRGTDGRRRTLALHGGVGVWVAAGFVFLSATGLTWSTYAGANIGELRTSLGQETPSVSAAAAGEHAGHGAAGGTAGDAAHGAG
;
A
#
# COMPACT_ATOMS: atom_id res chain seq x y z
N MET A 1 3.22 104.14 13.86
CA MET A 1 2.60 103.22 12.87
C MET A 1 3.19 101.84 13.13
N THR A 2 2.33 100.94 13.60
CA THR A 2 2.65 99.61 14.13
C THR A 2 2.73 98.61 12.97
N THR A 3 3.87 97.94 12.79
CA THR A 3 3.98 96.79 11.89
C THR A 3 3.81 95.50 12.69
N ALA A 4 2.79 94.71 12.32
CA ALA A 4 2.38 93.48 12.97
C ALA A 4 3.34 92.31 12.67
N PRO A 5 3.44 91.30 13.56
CA PRO A 5 4.22 90.09 13.33
C PRO A 5 3.50 89.13 12.37
N SER A 6 4.27 88.45 11.52
CA SER A 6 3.79 87.41 10.61
C SER A 6 3.30 86.17 11.36
N THR A 7 2.07 85.76 11.08
CA THR A 7 1.41 84.56 11.60
C THR A 7 2.20 83.29 11.22
N PRO A 8 2.49 82.37 12.16
CA PRO A 8 3.00 81.06 11.81
C PRO A 8 1.90 80.25 11.13
N THR A 9 2.21 79.66 9.98
CA THR A 9 1.32 78.76 9.25
C THR A 9 1.00 77.55 10.14
N ASP A 10 -0.27 77.40 10.48
CA ASP A 10 -0.83 76.29 11.24
C ASP A 10 -0.68 74.99 10.42
N GLU A 11 0.27 74.13 10.80
CA GLU A 11 0.48 72.83 10.18
C GLU A 11 -0.63 71.89 10.66
N ALA A 12 -1.61 71.63 9.78
CA ALA A 12 -2.76 70.79 10.07
C ALA A 12 -2.33 69.42 10.64
N PRO A 13 -2.97 68.91 11.70
CA PRO A 13 -2.59 67.65 12.32
C PRO A 13 -2.73 66.49 11.33
N LYS A 14 -1.60 65.82 11.07
CA LYS A 14 -1.53 64.64 10.22
C LYS A 14 -2.50 63.57 10.76
N PRO A 15 -3.42 63.03 9.94
CA PRO A 15 -4.38 62.04 10.42
C PRO A 15 -3.67 60.80 10.97
N PRO A 16 -4.20 60.17 12.03
CA PRO A 16 -3.59 59.00 12.65
C PRO A 16 -3.42 57.89 11.60
N ALA A 17 -2.23 57.30 11.53
CA ALA A 17 -1.95 56.21 10.62
C ALA A 17 -2.97 55.07 10.84
N PRO A 18 -3.52 54.47 9.77
CA PRO A 18 -4.50 53.40 9.91
C PRO A 18 -3.90 52.24 10.72
N ALA A 19 -4.66 51.76 11.71
CA ALA A 19 -4.25 50.62 12.52
C ALA A 19 -3.92 49.42 11.62
N PRO A 20 -2.81 48.69 11.85
CA PRO A 20 -2.44 47.58 10.99
C PRO A 20 -3.56 46.54 10.98
N ALA A 21 -4.08 46.22 9.80
CA ALA A 21 -5.11 45.22 9.63
C ALA A 21 -4.65 43.91 10.28
N LYS A 22 -5.43 43.38 11.23
CA LYS A 22 -5.15 42.09 11.88
C LYS A 22 -5.14 41.03 10.79
N SER A 23 -3.96 40.46 10.52
CA SER A 23 -3.81 39.42 9.51
C SER A 23 -4.76 38.26 9.79
N ALA A 24 -5.49 37.78 8.77
CA ALA A 24 -6.35 36.59 8.88
C ALA A 24 -5.59 35.37 9.44
N TRP A 25 -4.27 35.30 9.20
CA TRP A 25 -3.38 34.29 9.77
C TRP A 25 -3.33 34.32 11.30
N ALA A 26 -3.48 35.48 11.93
CA ALA A 26 -3.47 35.60 13.40
C ALA A 26 -4.67 34.89 14.03
N GLY A 27 -5.83 34.87 13.35
CA GLY A 27 -7.01 34.11 13.77
C GLY A 27 -6.97 32.63 13.38
N LEU A 28 -6.38 32.29 12.23
CA LEU A 28 -6.30 30.91 11.75
C LEU A 28 -5.22 30.07 12.45
N ARG A 29 -4.11 30.70 12.86
CA ARG A 29 -2.97 30.00 13.46
C ARG A 29 -3.34 29.17 14.72
N PRO A 30 -4.12 29.67 15.70
CA PRO A 30 -4.56 28.86 16.83
C PRO A 30 -5.38 27.64 16.43
N LEU A 31 -6.22 27.76 15.40
CA LEU A 31 -7.00 26.63 14.87
C LEU A 31 -6.08 25.57 14.27
N VAL A 32 -5.16 25.95 13.38
CA VAL A 32 -4.20 25.03 12.76
C VAL A 32 -3.33 24.34 13.82
N LEU A 33 -2.91 25.07 14.85
CA LEU A 33 -2.12 24.51 15.95
C LEU A 33 -2.92 23.47 16.74
N ARG A 34 -4.17 23.76 17.10
CA ARG A 34 -5.04 22.80 17.80
C ARG A 34 -5.31 21.58 16.92
N LEU A 35 -5.63 21.79 15.65
CA LEU A 35 -5.91 20.73 14.70
C LEU A 35 -4.70 19.79 14.56
N HIS A 36 -3.52 20.35 14.27
CA HIS A 36 -2.28 19.58 14.15
C HIS A 36 -1.95 18.82 15.45
N PHE A 37 -2.14 19.45 16.61
CA PHE A 37 -1.87 18.82 17.91
C PHE A 37 -2.83 17.66 18.20
N TYR A 38 -4.15 17.89 18.16
CA TYR A 38 -5.13 16.86 18.51
C TYR A 38 -5.16 15.73 17.48
N ALA A 39 -5.13 16.05 16.19
CA ALA A 39 -5.02 15.03 15.15
C ALA A 39 -3.69 14.27 15.27
N GLY A 40 -2.59 14.96 15.57
CA GLY A 40 -1.29 14.33 15.83
C GLY A 40 -1.31 13.37 17.02
N VAL A 41 -1.93 13.75 18.15
CA VAL A 41 -2.07 12.87 19.32
C VAL A 41 -2.92 11.64 19.00
N LEU A 42 -3.95 11.79 18.19
CA LEU A 42 -4.82 10.68 17.79
C LEU A 42 -4.15 9.76 16.76
N VAL A 43 -3.38 10.29 15.81
CA VAL A 43 -2.81 9.54 14.68
C VAL A 43 -1.42 8.97 15.00
N ALA A 44 -0.60 9.65 15.82
CA ALA A 44 0.77 9.24 16.09
C ALA A 44 0.92 7.83 16.71
N PRO A 45 0.05 7.36 17.63
CA PRO A 45 0.13 5.98 18.13
C PRO A 45 -0.04 4.95 17.02
N PHE A 46 -1.01 5.16 16.11
CA PHE A 46 -1.19 4.29 14.95
C PHE A 46 0.03 4.32 14.03
N LEU A 47 0.57 5.50 13.72
CA LEU A 47 1.77 5.60 12.88
C LEU A 47 2.98 4.89 13.48
N LEU A 48 3.12 4.88 14.80
CA LEU A 48 4.17 4.13 15.48
C LEU A 48 3.98 2.63 15.27
N VAL A 49 2.76 2.12 15.49
CA VAL A 49 2.45 0.70 15.26
C VAL A 49 2.66 0.35 13.79
N ALA A 50 2.10 1.13 12.86
CA ALA A 50 2.24 0.93 11.43
C ALA A 50 3.72 0.93 10.97
N ALA A 51 4.54 1.84 11.50
CA ALA A 51 5.97 1.87 11.18
C ALA A 51 6.70 0.60 11.68
N LEU A 52 6.39 0.15 12.90
CA LEU A 52 6.97 -1.06 13.47
C LEU A 52 6.53 -2.31 12.70
N THR A 53 5.24 -2.42 12.38
CA THR A 53 4.70 -3.57 11.66
C THR A 53 5.14 -3.57 10.20
N GLY A 54 5.32 -2.40 9.58
CA GLY A 54 5.94 -2.29 8.25
C GLY A 54 7.39 -2.77 8.24
N LEU A 55 8.17 -2.46 9.28
CA LEU A 55 9.52 -3.01 9.43
C LEU A 55 9.50 -4.53 9.64
N LEU A 56 8.59 -5.03 10.48
CA LEU A 56 8.41 -6.46 10.69
C LEU A 56 7.97 -7.18 9.41
N TYR A 57 7.10 -6.57 8.61
CA TYR A 57 6.65 -7.09 7.32
C TYR A 57 7.81 -7.20 6.32
N ALA A 58 8.70 -6.20 6.27
CA ALA A 58 9.90 -6.29 5.44
C ALA A 58 10.83 -7.43 5.89
N ALA A 59 10.94 -7.67 7.19
CA ALA A 59 11.73 -8.75 7.75
C ALA A 59 11.06 -10.14 7.62
N SER A 60 9.73 -10.19 7.46
CA SER A 60 8.99 -11.45 7.54
C SER A 60 9.30 -12.40 6.40
N PHE A 61 9.68 -11.92 5.21
CA PHE A 61 10.16 -12.79 4.11
C PHE A 61 11.31 -13.70 4.54
N GLN A 62 12.23 -13.19 5.37
CA GLN A 62 13.37 -13.97 5.84
C GLN A 62 13.00 -14.80 7.06
N ALA A 63 12.13 -14.27 7.93
CA ALA A 63 11.62 -15.01 9.08
C ALA A 63 10.80 -16.23 8.65
N GLU A 64 9.95 -16.10 7.63
CA GLU A 64 9.14 -17.19 7.07
C GLU A 64 10.00 -18.36 6.60
N LYS A 65 11.17 -18.09 6.02
CA LYS A 65 12.11 -19.15 5.61
C LYS A 65 12.64 -19.97 6.77
N ILE A 66 12.75 -19.36 7.95
CA ILE A 66 13.24 -20.02 9.16
C ILE A 66 12.09 -20.72 9.88
N VAL A 67 10.95 -20.04 10.02
CA VAL A 67 9.78 -20.54 10.75
C VAL A 67 9.13 -21.71 9.99
N TYR A 68 9.07 -21.64 8.67
CA TYR A 68 8.46 -22.64 7.78
C TYR A 68 9.50 -23.37 6.93
N ASP A 69 10.72 -23.54 7.46
CA ASP A 69 11.83 -24.20 6.75
C ASP A 69 11.43 -25.61 6.28
N HIS A 70 10.67 -26.34 7.11
CA HIS A 70 10.22 -27.70 6.82
C HIS A 70 9.31 -27.78 5.58
N GLU A 71 8.34 -26.86 5.49
CA GLU A 71 7.40 -26.75 4.39
C GLU A 71 8.07 -26.19 3.14
N LEU A 72 9.00 -25.26 3.30
CA LEU A 72 9.64 -24.54 2.20
C LEU A 72 10.76 -25.32 1.54
N THR A 73 11.45 -26.19 2.28
CA THR A 73 12.66 -26.86 1.81
C THR A 73 12.56 -28.39 1.79
N VAL A 74 13.32 -28.98 0.88
CA VAL A 74 13.50 -30.42 0.73
C VAL A 74 14.96 -30.75 0.41
N PRO A 75 15.42 -31.96 0.78
CA PRO A 75 16.66 -32.51 0.23
C PRO A 75 16.56 -32.61 -1.30
N VAL A 76 17.62 -32.17 -1.99
CA VAL A 76 17.68 -32.25 -3.47
C VAL A 76 17.81 -33.70 -3.90
N GLY A 77 16.85 -34.17 -4.71
CA GLY A 77 16.88 -35.48 -5.34
C GLY A 77 17.43 -35.46 -6.77
N ASP A 78 17.55 -36.64 -7.38
CA ASP A 78 18.18 -36.79 -8.71
C ASP A 78 17.33 -36.20 -9.86
N ARG A 79 16.00 -36.37 -9.79
CA ARG A 79 15.07 -35.92 -10.84
C ARG A 79 13.74 -35.47 -10.26
N LYS A 80 13.32 -34.25 -10.62
CA LYS A 80 11.98 -33.74 -10.30
C LYS A 80 10.91 -34.55 -11.05
N LEU A 81 9.87 -34.95 -10.33
CA LEU A 81 8.66 -35.55 -10.88
C LEU A 81 7.88 -34.53 -11.74
N PRO A 82 7.06 -34.98 -12.69
CA PRO A 82 6.15 -34.10 -13.41
C PRO A 82 5.28 -33.27 -12.46
N VAL A 83 5.03 -31.99 -12.80
CA VAL A 83 4.17 -31.12 -11.99
C VAL A 83 2.77 -31.71 -11.81
N SER A 84 2.28 -32.48 -12.78
CA SER A 84 1.00 -33.20 -12.68
C SER A 84 0.95 -34.20 -11.53
N GLU A 85 2.06 -34.92 -11.25
CA GLU A 85 2.14 -35.86 -10.13
C GLU A 85 2.17 -35.12 -8.79
N GLN A 86 2.86 -33.98 -8.74
CA GLN A 86 2.91 -33.14 -7.54
C GLN A 86 1.53 -32.51 -7.23
N VAL A 87 0.81 -32.08 -8.27
CA VAL A 87 -0.57 -31.59 -8.14
C VAL A 87 -1.52 -32.72 -7.73
N ALA A 88 -1.34 -33.93 -8.25
CA ALA A 88 -2.13 -35.09 -7.85
C ALA A 88 -1.97 -35.40 -6.36
N ALA A 89 -0.73 -35.38 -5.84
CA ALA A 89 -0.46 -35.57 -4.42
C ALA A 89 -1.12 -34.50 -3.53
N ALA A 90 -1.10 -33.23 -3.95
CA ALA A 90 -1.79 -32.17 -3.21
C ALA A 90 -3.32 -32.37 -3.20
N ARG A 91 -3.90 -32.79 -4.33
CA ARG A 91 -5.34 -33.09 -4.43
C ARG A 91 -5.73 -34.33 -3.64
N GLU A 92 -4.84 -35.31 -3.49
CA GLU A 92 -5.08 -36.47 -2.65
C GLU A 92 -5.11 -36.09 -1.16
N ALA A 93 -4.24 -35.17 -0.73
CA ALA A 93 -4.23 -34.68 0.64
C ALA A 93 -5.45 -33.81 1.00
N ARG A 94 -6.00 -33.07 0.04
CA ARG A 94 -7.15 -32.16 0.19
C ARG A 94 -8.12 -32.28 -0.99
N PRO A 95 -8.89 -33.38 -1.08
CA PRO A 95 -9.78 -33.66 -2.20
C PRO A 95 -10.96 -32.68 -2.34
N GLU A 96 -11.33 -32.01 -1.25
CA GLU A 96 -12.37 -30.98 -1.20
C GLU A 96 -11.95 -29.65 -1.83
N GLY A 97 -10.64 -29.42 -2.01
CA GLY A 97 -10.11 -28.18 -2.56
C GLY A 97 -10.12 -28.11 -4.09
N THR A 98 -10.35 -26.91 -4.62
CA THR A 98 -10.15 -26.63 -6.05
C THR A 98 -8.78 -26.00 -6.26
N VAL A 99 -7.99 -26.55 -7.17
CA VAL A 99 -6.68 -25.98 -7.53
C VAL A 99 -6.88 -24.61 -8.18
N SER A 100 -6.42 -23.56 -7.51
CA SER A 100 -6.52 -22.18 -7.99
C SER A 100 -5.23 -21.72 -8.69
N ALA A 101 -4.08 -22.21 -8.25
CA ALA A 101 -2.80 -21.97 -8.91
C ALA A 101 -1.74 -22.99 -8.47
N VAL A 102 -0.64 -23.06 -9.23
CA VAL A 102 0.53 -23.88 -8.91
C VAL A 102 1.78 -23.02 -9.04
N ARG A 103 2.66 -23.07 -8.03
CA ARG A 103 4.00 -22.47 -8.06
C ARG A 103 5.03 -23.60 -7.97
N PRO A 104 5.57 -24.06 -9.11
CA PRO A 104 6.64 -25.04 -9.12
C PRO A 104 7.83 -24.59 -8.27
N SER A 105 8.57 -25.55 -7.73
CA SER A 105 9.81 -25.32 -6.98
C SER A 105 10.75 -24.33 -7.70
N PRO A 106 10.92 -23.10 -7.18
CA PRO A 106 11.72 -22.07 -7.83
C PRO A 106 13.22 -22.41 -7.82
N GLU A 107 13.66 -23.10 -6.77
CA GLU A 107 15.04 -23.55 -6.56
C GLU A 107 15.11 -25.08 -6.54
N ALA A 108 16.33 -25.63 -6.49
CA ALA A 108 16.54 -27.09 -6.45
C ALA A 108 16.07 -27.70 -5.11
N ASP A 109 16.23 -26.98 -4.02
CA ASP A 109 15.91 -27.38 -2.64
C ASP A 109 14.52 -26.89 -2.18
N ALA A 110 13.75 -26.27 -3.05
CA ALA A 110 12.43 -25.74 -2.71
C ALA A 110 11.31 -26.75 -2.99
N THR A 111 10.23 -26.66 -2.21
CA THR A 111 8.97 -27.36 -2.50
C THR A 111 8.17 -26.71 -3.63
N THR A 112 7.33 -27.50 -4.29
CA THR A 112 6.25 -26.96 -5.13
C THR A 112 5.07 -26.60 -4.25
N ARG A 113 4.45 -25.44 -4.50
CA ARG A 113 3.22 -25.04 -3.81
C ARG A 113 2.02 -25.23 -4.73
N VAL A 114 1.02 -25.95 -4.25
CA VAL A 114 -0.27 -26.11 -4.91
C VAL A 114 -1.30 -25.37 -4.08
N MET A 115 -1.87 -24.29 -4.61
CA MET A 115 -2.83 -23.47 -3.90
C MET A 115 -4.24 -23.99 -4.14
N LEU A 116 -4.95 -24.24 -3.05
CA LEU A 116 -6.32 -24.76 -3.06
C LEU A 116 -7.28 -23.70 -2.50
N SER A 117 -8.35 -23.43 -3.23
CA SER A 117 -9.47 -22.58 -2.79
C SER A 117 -10.67 -23.44 -2.38
N GLY A 118 -11.56 -22.87 -1.55
CA GLY A 118 -12.80 -23.54 -1.15
C GLY A 118 -12.61 -24.62 -0.08
N ILE A 119 -11.50 -24.61 0.64
CA ILE A 119 -11.25 -25.51 1.77
C ILE A 119 -12.08 -25.03 2.99
N PRO A 120 -12.88 -25.89 3.62
CA PRO A 120 -13.58 -25.54 4.85
C PRO A 120 -12.61 -25.12 5.96
N GLY A 121 -12.87 -23.97 6.59
CA GLY A 121 -12.04 -23.43 7.68
C GLY A 121 -10.86 -22.54 7.23
N VAL A 122 -10.68 -22.34 5.93
CA VAL A 122 -9.80 -21.32 5.35
C VAL A 122 -10.65 -20.11 4.98
N ASP A 123 -10.13 -18.89 5.19
CA ASP A 123 -10.87 -17.68 4.83
C ASP A 123 -11.21 -17.68 3.32
N PRO A 124 -12.42 -17.25 2.90
CA PRO A 124 -12.80 -17.21 1.49
C PRO A 124 -11.85 -16.41 0.59
N ASP A 125 -11.19 -15.40 1.12
CA ASP A 125 -10.22 -14.56 0.38
C ASP A 125 -8.81 -15.16 0.40
N HIS A 126 -8.62 -16.28 1.10
CA HIS A 126 -7.35 -16.98 1.25
C HIS A 126 -7.31 -18.27 0.44
N THR A 127 -6.12 -18.83 0.30
CA THR A 127 -5.90 -20.16 -0.30
C THR A 127 -5.08 -21.01 0.65
N LEU A 128 -5.31 -22.32 0.65
CA LEU A 128 -4.43 -23.25 1.34
C LEU A 128 -3.29 -23.64 0.40
N ALA A 129 -2.06 -23.27 0.74
CA ALA A 129 -0.87 -23.71 0.02
C ALA A 129 -0.43 -25.08 0.55
N VAL A 130 -0.57 -26.12 -0.27
CA VAL A 130 -0.03 -27.46 -0.01
C VAL A 130 1.39 -27.51 -0.55
N PHE A 131 2.36 -27.79 0.31
CA PHE A 131 3.78 -27.85 -0.03
C PHE A 131 4.15 -29.29 -0.35
N VAL A 132 4.58 -29.53 -1.58
CA VAL A 132 4.87 -30.87 -2.11
C VAL A 132 6.34 -30.97 -2.45
N ASP A 133 6.97 -32.04 -2.01
CA ASP A 133 8.33 -32.40 -2.40
C ASP A 133 8.36 -32.77 -3.90
N PRO A 134 9.07 -32.01 -4.75
CA PRO A 134 9.10 -32.25 -6.18
C PRO A 134 9.82 -33.54 -6.59
N TYR A 135 10.58 -34.17 -5.69
CA TYR A 135 11.33 -35.41 -5.97
C TYR A 135 10.58 -36.66 -5.50
N THR A 136 9.75 -36.54 -4.47
CA THR A 136 9.07 -37.69 -3.85
C THR A 136 7.54 -37.64 -3.86
N ALA A 137 6.96 -36.51 -4.30
CA ALA A 137 5.52 -36.21 -4.23
C ALA A 137 4.93 -36.27 -2.80
N LYS A 138 5.77 -36.27 -1.77
CA LYS A 138 5.30 -36.21 -0.37
C LYS A 138 4.87 -34.80 0.00
N VAL A 139 3.72 -34.70 0.66
CA VAL A 139 3.28 -33.44 1.28
C VAL A 139 4.16 -33.15 2.50
N ARG A 140 4.76 -31.96 2.50
CA ARG A 140 5.63 -31.42 3.56
C ARG A 140 4.85 -30.63 4.59
N GLY A 141 3.73 -30.04 4.19
CA GLY A 141 2.84 -29.33 5.08
C GLY A 141 1.85 -28.50 4.30
N GLU A 142 1.01 -27.79 5.04
CA GLU A 142 -0.05 -26.97 4.49
C GLU A 142 -0.13 -25.69 5.29
N LEU A 143 -0.07 -24.55 4.60
CA LEU A 143 -0.14 -23.25 5.23
C LEU A 143 -1.15 -22.39 4.49
N GLU A 144 -1.96 -21.67 5.24
CA GLU A 144 -2.83 -20.65 4.68
C GLU A 144 -1.98 -19.54 4.05
N GLN A 145 -2.42 -19.10 2.88
CA GLN A 145 -1.71 -18.14 2.05
C GLN A 145 -2.66 -17.02 1.62
N TYR A 146 -2.26 -15.79 1.94
CA TYR A 146 -3.00 -14.58 1.58
C TYR A 146 -2.35 -13.84 0.42
N GLY A 147 -3.22 -13.31 -0.46
CA GLY A 147 -2.86 -12.39 -1.53
C GLY A 147 -1.99 -12.98 -2.64
N SER A 148 -1.80 -12.20 -3.70
CA SER A 148 -1.00 -12.60 -4.86
C SER A 148 0.49 -12.69 -4.56
N SER A 149 0.98 -12.01 -3.51
CA SER A 149 2.38 -12.08 -3.07
C SER A 149 2.74 -13.42 -2.41
N GLY A 150 1.74 -14.24 -2.08
CA GLY A 150 1.92 -15.52 -1.38
C GLY A 150 2.45 -15.31 0.05
N ALA A 151 1.78 -14.46 0.83
CA ALA A 151 2.07 -14.27 2.23
C ALA A 151 1.70 -15.53 3.02
N LEU A 152 2.64 -16.08 3.80
CA LEU A 152 2.38 -17.21 4.69
C LEU A 152 1.85 -16.68 6.03
N PRO A 153 1.39 -17.55 6.96
CA PRO A 153 0.60 -17.09 8.11
C PRO A 153 1.29 -16.02 8.96
N LEU A 154 2.61 -16.09 9.15
CA LEU A 154 3.37 -15.06 9.86
C LEU A 154 3.26 -13.68 9.19
N ARG A 155 3.50 -13.59 7.88
CA ARG A 155 3.42 -12.31 7.17
C ARG A 155 1.99 -11.83 7.03
N THR A 156 1.03 -12.72 6.82
CA THR A 156 -0.40 -12.39 6.80
C THR A 156 -0.83 -11.77 8.13
N TRP A 157 -0.46 -12.38 9.26
CA TRP A 157 -0.76 -11.83 10.59
C TRP A 157 -0.16 -10.43 10.80
N ILE A 158 1.07 -10.19 10.32
CA ILE A 158 1.70 -8.87 10.42
C ILE A 158 0.97 -7.85 9.53
N ASP A 159 0.55 -8.25 8.33
CA ASP A 159 -0.19 -7.42 7.37
C ASP A 159 -1.56 -7.00 7.93
N GLU A 160 -2.33 -7.96 8.45
CA GLU A 160 -3.64 -7.72 9.06
C GLU A 160 -3.50 -6.79 10.28
N PHE A 161 -2.51 -7.03 11.15
CA PHE A 161 -2.25 -6.16 12.29
C PHE A 161 -1.81 -4.74 11.85
N HIS A 162 -1.06 -4.61 10.75
CA HIS A 162 -0.72 -3.31 10.16
C HIS A 162 -1.95 -2.58 9.60
N ARG A 163 -2.87 -3.32 8.99
CA ARG A 163 -4.07 -2.78 8.34
C ARG A 163 -5.14 -2.35 9.32
N ASP A 164 -5.43 -3.14 10.34
CA ASP A 164 -6.57 -2.92 11.23
C ASP A 164 -6.31 -3.24 12.71
N LEU A 165 -5.05 -3.48 13.11
CA LEU A 165 -4.69 -3.83 14.49
C LEU A 165 -5.33 -5.12 15.02
N HIS A 166 -5.87 -5.97 14.14
CA HIS A 166 -6.73 -7.11 14.49
C HIS A 166 -8.00 -6.73 15.26
N LEU A 167 -8.49 -5.52 15.04
CA LEU A 167 -9.74 -5.05 15.63
C LEU A 167 -10.92 -5.16 14.66
N GLY A 168 -10.69 -5.67 13.43
CA GLY A 168 -11.70 -5.74 12.38
C GLY A 168 -12.11 -4.34 11.90
N GLU A 169 -13.41 -4.14 11.67
CA GLU A 169 -13.93 -2.88 11.10
C GLU A 169 -13.56 -1.62 11.90
N PRO A 170 -13.68 -1.58 13.25
CA PRO A 170 -13.23 -0.42 14.04
C PRO A 170 -11.76 -0.06 13.80
N GLY A 171 -10.89 -1.07 13.70
CA GLY A 171 -9.47 -0.88 13.46
C GLY A 171 -9.17 -0.37 12.06
N ARG A 172 -9.90 -0.89 11.07
CA ARG A 172 -9.84 -0.42 9.68
C ARG A 172 -10.29 1.04 9.56
N LEU A 173 -11.39 1.43 10.18
CA LEU A 173 -11.83 2.83 10.20
C LEU A 173 -10.79 3.75 10.85
N TYR A 174 -10.13 3.28 11.92
CA TYR A 174 -9.09 4.04 12.58
C TYR A 174 -7.82 4.18 11.71
N SER A 175 -7.40 3.12 11.03
CA SER A 175 -6.25 3.17 10.11
C SER A 175 -6.52 4.05 8.89
N GLU A 176 -7.72 3.98 8.32
CA GLU A 176 -8.15 4.85 7.23
C GLU A 176 -8.23 6.32 7.64
N PHE A 177 -8.77 6.59 8.84
CA PHE A 177 -8.73 7.93 9.41
C PHE A 177 -7.29 8.42 9.57
N ALA A 178 -6.40 7.60 10.12
CA ALA A 178 -4.99 7.95 10.28
C ALA A 178 -4.30 8.23 8.93
N ALA A 179 -4.52 7.38 7.92
CA ALA A 179 -3.95 7.53 6.59
C ALA A 179 -4.46 8.79 5.87
N SER A 180 -5.76 9.08 5.97
CA SER A 180 -6.39 10.26 5.36
C SER A 180 -6.02 11.57 6.04
N TRP A 181 -5.76 11.56 7.35
CA TRP A 181 -5.35 12.75 8.09
C TRP A 181 -3.84 13.00 8.09
N LEU A 182 -3.02 12.00 7.74
CA LEU A 182 -1.57 12.13 7.77
C LEU A 182 -1.05 13.31 6.92
N TRP A 183 -1.55 13.49 5.69
CA TRP A 183 -1.16 14.64 4.85
C TRP A 183 -1.66 15.98 5.40
N VAL A 184 -2.85 16.01 6.03
CA VAL A 184 -3.40 17.22 6.68
C VAL A 184 -2.52 17.63 7.86
N ILE A 185 -2.11 16.67 8.70
CA ILE A 185 -1.22 16.90 9.83
C ILE A 185 0.16 17.35 9.34
N ALA A 186 0.72 16.70 8.32
CA ALA A 186 2.01 17.06 7.72
C ALA A 186 1.98 18.48 7.15
N GLY A 187 0.97 18.82 6.34
CA GLY A 187 0.76 20.15 5.78
C GLY A 187 0.59 21.21 6.87
N GLY A 188 -0.25 20.94 7.87
CA GLY A 188 -0.43 21.80 9.04
C GLY A 188 0.89 22.04 9.78
N GLY A 189 1.70 21.00 9.96
CA GLY A 189 3.03 21.07 10.58
C GLY A 189 4.00 21.96 9.80
N VAL A 190 4.04 21.82 8.47
CA VAL A 190 4.87 22.66 7.58
C VAL A 190 4.45 24.13 7.66
N VAL A 191 3.14 24.42 7.59
CA VAL A 191 2.61 25.78 7.72
C VAL A 191 2.99 26.38 9.08
N LEU A 192 2.81 25.63 10.18
CA LEU A 192 3.20 26.07 11.51
C LEU A 192 4.71 26.31 11.62
N TRP A 193 5.54 25.46 11.01
CA TRP A 193 6.99 25.62 10.98
C TRP A 193 7.42 26.91 10.28
N PHE A 194 6.87 27.22 9.09
CA PHE A 194 7.16 28.47 8.40
C PHE A 194 6.73 29.70 9.21
N SER A 195 5.57 29.64 9.85
CA SER A 195 5.08 30.74 10.70
C SER A 195 6.00 31.00 11.91
N ARG A 196 6.51 29.93 12.51
CA ARG A 196 7.41 29.98 13.67
C ARG A 196 8.82 30.41 13.27
N ARG A 197 9.33 29.99 12.12
CA ARG A 197 10.65 30.40 11.58
C ARG A 197 10.71 31.90 11.30
N ARG A 198 9.61 32.51 10.82
CA ARG A 198 9.52 33.98 10.64
C ARG A 198 9.55 34.72 11.98
N ALA A 199 8.91 34.20 13.02
CA ALA A 199 8.84 34.82 14.34
C ALA A 199 10.14 34.67 15.17
N LEU A 200 10.87 33.56 15.02
CA LEU A 200 12.03 33.22 15.85
C LEU A 200 13.37 33.83 15.41
N ARG A 201 13.44 34.60 14.31
CA ARG A 201 14.67 35.31 13.90
C ARG A 201 15.18 36.32 14.96
N LYS A 202 14.38 36.63 15.98
CA LYS A 202 14.63 37.69 16.97
C LYS A 202 14.96 37.21 18.39
N LEU A 203 15.00 35.90 18.70
CA LEU A 203 15.11 35.41 20.08
C LEU A 203 16.19 34.32 20.25
N ARG A 204 17.16 34.58 21.15
CA ARG A 204 18.21 33.65 21.62
C ARG A 204 17.78 32.92 22.91
N GLY A 205 18.17 31.66 23.09
CA GLY A 205 17.96 30.86 24.32
C GLY A 205 17.27 29.50 24.10
N THR A 206 17.91 28.37 24.42
CA THR A 206 17.45 26.99 24.12
C THR A 206 17.00 26.23 25.37
N ASP A 207 15.86 26.57 25.94
CA ASP A 207 15.25 25.75 27.00
C ASP A 207 14.66 24.44 26.44
N GLY A 208 14.51 23.42 27.31
CA GLY A 208 14.14 22.05 26.94
C GLY A 208 12.92 21.93 26.01
N ARG A 209 11.79 22.56 26.36
CA ARG A 209 10.58 22.56 25.51
C ARG A 209 10.82 23.19 24.13
N ARG A 210 11.59 24.27 24.07
CA ARG A 210 11.90 24.97 22.81
C ARG A 210 12.78 24.10 21.92
N ARG A 211 13.72 23.34 22.49
CA ARG A 211 14.54 22.34 21.80
C ARG A 211 13.69 21.21 21.23
N THR A 212 12.81 20.59 22.03
CA THR A 212 11.92 19.50 21.54
C THR A 212 11.04 19.98 20.39
N LEU A 213 10.42 21.16 20.51
CA LEU A 213 9.62 21.73 19.42
C LEU A 213 10.46 22.10 18.19
N ALA A 214 11.74 22.48 18.37
CA ALA A 214 12.64 22.76 17.26
C ALA A 214 13.03 21.47 16.53
N LEU A 215 13.32 20.39 17.26
CA LEU A 215 13.58 19.07 16.71
C LEU A 215 12.36 18.50 15.99
N HIS A 216 11.19 18.50 16.62
CA HIS A 216 9.94 18.07 16.00
C HIS A 216 9.64 18.86 14.72
N GLY A 217 9.82 20.18 14.74
CA GLY A 217 9.63 21.00 13.55
C GLY A 217 10.67 20.74 12.46
N GLY A 218 11.94 20.56 12.82
CA GLY A 218 13.03 20.28 11.87
C GLY A 218 12.88 18.91 11.22
N VAL A 219 12.76 17.86 12.02
CA VAL A 219 12.52 16.48 11.56
C VAL A 219 11.20 16.41 10.80
N GLY A 220 10.13 17.01 11.34
CA GLY A 220 8.80 17.03 10.74
C GLY A 220 8.79 17.58 9.31
N VAL A 221 9.51 18.67 9.02
CA VAL A 221 9.60 19.22 7.67
C VAL A 221 10.38 18.31 6.73
N TRP A 222 11.47 17.68 7.20
CA TRP A 222 12.23 16.73 6.40
C TRP A 222 11.40 15.49 6.02
N VAL A 223 10.62 14.95 6.97
CA VAL A 223 9.79 13.76 6.71
C VAL A 223 8.44 14.07 6.07
N ALA A 224 7.99 15.33 6.06
CA ALA A 224 6.68 15.72 5.55
C ALA A 224 6.47 15.31 4.08
N ALA A 225 7.50 15.41 3.24
CA ALA A 225 7.42 14.95 1.86
C ALA A 225 7.14 13.44 1.78
N GLY A 226 7.82 12.65 2.61
CA GLY A 226 7.57 11.21 2.73
C GLY A 226 6.17 10.89 3.26
N PHE A 227 5.66 11.67 4.23
CA PHE A 227 4.29 11.50 4.73
C PHE A 227 3.22 11.85 3.70
N VAL A 228 3.41 12.90 2.91
CA VAL A 228 2.48 13.24 1.82
C VAL A 228 2.49 12.13 0.76
N PHE A 229 3.67 11.63 0.40
CA PHE A 229 3.79 10.49 -0.51
C PHE A 229 3.09 9.24 0.06
N LEU A 230 3.37 8.88 1.31
CA LEU A 230 2.77 7.73 1.99
C LEU A 230 1.24 7.86 2.10
N SER A 231 0.71 9.05 2.38
CA SER A 231 -0.72 9.30 2.36
C SER A 231 -1.32 9.07 0.98
N ALA A 232 -0.71 9.62 -0.07
CA ALA A 232 -1.21 9.46 -1.44
C ALA A 232 -1.23 7.98 -1.86
N THR A 233 -0.15 7.24 -1.58
CA THR A 233 -0.09 5.82 -1.91
C THR A 233 -0.96 4.98 -0.98
N GLY A 234 -1.03 5.28 0.32
CA GLY A 234 -1.82 4.50 1.27
C GLY A 234 -3.33 4.61 1.02
N LEU A 235 -3.80 5.80 0.62
CA LEU A 235 -5.22 6.02 0.33
C LEU A 235 -5.73 5.20 -0.85
N THR A 236 -4.90 4.87 -1.85
CA THR A 236 -5.32 4.03 -2.98
C THR A 236 -5.64 2.59 -2.58
N TRP A 237 -5.15 2.12 -1.42
CA TRP A 237 -5.40 0.77 -0.90
C TRP A 237 -6.46 0.72 0.20
N SER A 238 -7.03 1.87 0.58
CA SER A 238 -8.11 1.93 1.59
C SER A 238 -9.45 1.51 1.01
N THR A 239 -10.35 0.98 1.84
CA THR A 239 -11.66 0.51 1.38
C THR A 239 -12.50 1.67 0.87
N TYR A 240 -12.61 2.75 1.64
CA TYR A 240 -13.45 3.88 1.25
C TYR A 240 -12.72 4.87 0.34
N ALA A 241 -11.54 5.36 0.71
CA ALA A 241 -10.85 6.34 -0.14
C ALA A 241 -10.31 5.70 -1.43
N GLY A 242 -9.92 4.42 -1.39
CA GLY A 242 -9.49 3.68 -2.58
C GLY A 242 -10.65 3.41 -3.54
N ALA A 243 -11.84 3.06 -3.05
CA ALA A 243 -13.03 2.92 -3.89
C ALA A 243 -13.37 4.22 -4.63
N ASN A 244 -13.34 5.36 -3.94
CA ASN A 244 -13.57 6.67 -4.57
C ASN A 244 -12.50 7.01 -5.63
N ILE A 245 -11.23 6.67 -5.38
CA ILE A 245 -10.16 6.83 -6.37
C ILE A 245 -10.38 5.90 -7.58
N GLY A 246 -10.85 4.68 -7.34
CA GLY A 246 -11.24 3.72 -8.37
C GLY A 246 -12.33 4.28 -9.29
N GLU A 247 -13.43 4.78 -8.72
CA GLU A 247 -14.51 5.42 -9.48
C GLU A 247 -14.02 6.60 -10.32
N LEU A 248 -13.16 7.45 -9.75
CA LEU A 248 -12.54 8.55 -10.49
C LEU A 248 -11.70 8.02 -11.67
N ARG A 249 -10.88 6.98 -11.45
CA ARG A 249 -10.06 6.37 -12.51
C ARG A 249 -10.91 5.78 -13.63
N THR A 250 -12.00 5.10 -13.30
CA THR A 250 -12.98 4.57 -14.26
C THR A 250 -13.63 5.71 -15.06
N SER A 251 -14.05 6.78 -14.39
CA SER A 251 -14.65 7.95 -15.06
C SER A 251 -13.70 8.64 -16.02
N LEU A 252 -12.39 8.55 -15.78
CA LEU A 252 -11.32 9.12 -16.60
C LEU A 252 -10.81 8.15 -17.69
N GLY A 253 -11.39 6.96 -17.81
CA GLY A 253 -11.01 5.96 -18.81
C GLY A 253 -9.60 5.38 -18.63
N GLN A 254 -9.07 5.41 -17.40
CA GLN A 254 -7.69 5.00 -17.08
C GLN A 254 -7.59 3.52 -16.65
N GLU A 255 -8.53 2.66 -17.03
CA GLU A 255 -8.51 1.25 -16.63
C GLU A 255 -7.41 0.44 -17.34
N THR A 256 -6.91 -0.59 -16.66
CA THR A 256 -5.91 -1.49 -17.24
C THR A 256 -6.63 -2.43 -18.22
N PRO A 257 -6.27 -2.46 -19.52
CA PRO A 257 -6.90 -3.39 -20.45
C PRO A 257 -6.65 -4.84 -20.03
N SER A 258 -7.70 -5.66 -20.02
CA SER A 258 -7.60 -7.10 -19.78
C SER A 258 -7.55 -7.86 -21.10
N VAL A 259 -6.71 -8.90 -21.16
CA VAL A 259 -6.67 -9.82 -22.31
C VAL A 259 -7.56 -11.02 -22.00
N SER A 260 -8.50 -11.34 -22.90
CA SER A 260 -9.32 -12.54 -22.78
C SER A 260 -8.60 -13.73 -23.43
N ALA A 261 -8.52 -14.86 -22.74
CA ALA A 261 -7.95 -16.09 -23.29
C ALA A 261 -8.80 -16.72 -24.41
N ALA A 262 -9.97 -16.14 -24.71
CA ALA A 262 -10.86 -16.59 -25.78
C ALA A 262 -10.24 -16.41 -27.18
N ALA A 263 -9.23 -15.54 -27.35
CA ALA A 263 -8.64 -15.23 -28.65
C ALA A 263 -7.68 -16.33 -29.19
N ALA A 264 -7.39 -17.40 -28.44
CA ALA A 264 -6.51 -18.48 -28.89
C ALA A 264 -7.24 -19.64 -29.59
N GLY A 265 -8.56 -19.58 -29.78
CA GLY A 265 -9.39 -20.68 -30.28
C GLY A 265 -9.69 -20.71 -31.79
N GLU A 266 -9.37 -19.67 -32.56
CA GLU A 266 -9.89 -19.51 -33.95
C GLU A 266 -8.96 -20.01 -35.08
N HIS A 267 -8.01 -20.91 -34.78
CA HIS A 267 -7.15 -21.53 -35.81
C HIS A 267 -7.22 -23.06 -35.84
N ALA A 268 -8.37 -23.65 -35.50
CA ALA A 268 -8.64 -25.07 -35.69
C ALA A 268 -9.88 -25.28 -36.57
N GLY A 269 -9.69 -25.23 -37.89
CA GLY A 269 -10.63 -25.80 -38.86
C GLY A 269 -10.94 -24.90 -40.05
N HIS A 270 -10.46 -25.29 -41.24
CA HIS A 270 -11.27 -25.59 -42.44
C HIS A 270 -10.43 -25.44 -43.72
N GLY A 271 -10.23 -26.55 -44.44
CA GLY A 271 -9.62 -26.53 -45.77
C GLY A 271 -9.29 -27.90 -46.36
N ALA A 272 -10.20 -28.88 -46.28
CA ALA A 272 -10.08 -30.11 -47.06
C ALA A 272 -11.46 -30.56 -47.56
N ALA A 273 -11.87 -30.01 -48.70
CA ALA A 273 -12.81 -30.63 -49.63
C ALA A 273 -12.78 -29.89 -50.98
N GLY A 274 -12.44 -30.59 -52.06
CA GLY A 274 -12.65 -30.10 -53.43
C GLY A 274 -11.54 -30.47 -54.41
N GLY A 275 -11.54 -31.72 -54.87
CA GLY A 275 -10.65 -32.21 -55.94
C GLY A 275 -11.37 -33.25 -56.78
N THR A 276 -12.14 -32.76 -57.74
CA THR A 276 -12.95 -33.46 -58.73
C THR A 276 -12.22 -34.55 -59.53
N ALA A 277 -12.99 -35.58 -59.89
CA ALA A 277 -12.67 -36.66 -60.81
C ALA A 277 -12.04 -36.19 -62.13
N GLY A 278 -11.03 -36.92 -62.58
CA GLY A 278 -10.45 -36.86 -63.92
C GLY A 278 -10.21 -38.28 -64.43
N ASP A 279 -10.92 -38.61 -65.51
CA ASP A 279 -10.80 -39.81 -66.32
C ASP A 279 -9.34 -40.15 -66.71
N ALA A 280 -8.99 -41.42 -66.65
CA ALA A 280 -7.84 -41.98 -67.36
C ALA A 280 -8.14 -43.42 -67.80
N ALA A 281 -8.71 -43.55 -69.00
CA ALA A 281 -8.69 -44.77 -69.80
C ALA A 281 -7.58 -44.67 -70.87
N HIS A 282 -7.11 -45.85 -71.31
CA HIS A 282 -6.01 -46.16 -72.25
C HIS A 282 -4.62 -46.22 -71.59
N GLY A 283 -3.83 -47.30 -71.68
CA GLY A 283 -3.91 -48.53 -72.45
C GLY A 283 -2.50 -49.00 -72.81
N ALA A 284 -2.26 -50.31 -72.69
CA ALA A 284 -1.18 -51.11 -73.30
C ALA A 284 0.29 -50.88 -72.86
N GLY A 285 0.93 -51.99 -72.48
CA GLY A 285 2.37 -52.12 -72.24
C GLY A 285 2.69 -53.15 -71.18
#